data_AF-A0A522AWW1-F1
#
_entry.id   AF-A0A522AWW1-F1
#
_cell.length_a   1.000
_cell.length_b   1.000
_cell.length_c   1.000
_cell.angle_alpha   90.00
_cell.angle_beta   90.00
_cell.angle_gamma   90.00
#
_symmetry.space_group_name_H-M   'P 1'
#
loop_
_entity.id
_entity.type
_entity.pdbx_description
1 polymer ?
#
loop_
_entity_poly.entity_id
_entity_poly.type
_entity_poly.pdbx_seq_one_letter_code
_entity_poly.pdbx_strand_id
1 'polypeptide(L)'
;MSVDRGRTEGSWWLIMRKELADLWIGGRLLILLVFFSLLMSVTSILRETESQLSLIPPAELVFLTLLSAISFGMLISLIVGADSISGERERATLEPLLLAPIGRRRIVAAKFLAAISPWPVALVISVPYVLVLGQGNAIIGPGLLWTLALGSLLAIAFAGFAMLVSMWSRSNRTSLFVCLLVYLLLLIPTQFPGEAQKGPLGYAIQQVNPMQASSEFLEKFIVNHRAPSERFTYLVADIASAIVVIGLLFLYAAPRLQLEGGSPRIGRPKGQARRGPAAVVTALLVALGLVLAPVTGSASVNAADPPGAATIQMAVDLDASTVKTGDEIEFTTTVTNIADTDTPELTVAMNIINLGKRDPVDPEDWSPERTQVVEPIAPGESAEQSWTVEAIADGNFMVYMTAIVKPGSPDETTLPVTGPGIHLTVTPFQDTNPGGVLPVALGMPIGLIVVAYILRRYWRRNRASGLAAVQGD
;
A
#
# COMPACT_ATOMS: atom_id res chain seq x y z
N MET A 1 4.66 -30.33 -50.35
CA MET A 1 3.75 -29.26 -49.84
C MET A 1 4.17 -28.94 -48.40
N SER A 2 5.29 -28.24 -48.22
CA SER A 2 5.96 -28.07 -46.91
C SER A 2 6.68 -26.73 -46.75
N VAL A 3 6.31 -25.72 -47.56
CA VAL A 3 6.89 -24.38 -47.51
C VAL A 3 5.84 -23.45 -46.90
N ASP A 4 5.85 -23.27 -45.57
CA ASP A 4 5.44 -21.98 -44.93
C ASP A 4 5.46 -21.93 -43.38
N ARG A 5 6.01 -22.93 -42.66
CA ARG A 5 6.07 -22.82 -41.19
C ARG A 5 6.95 -21.66 -40.70
N GLY A 6 8.06 -21.37 -41.40
CA GLY A 6 9.00 -20.30 -41.01
C GLY A 6 8.50 -18.86 -41.21
N ARG A 7 7.50 -18.61 -42.07
CA ARG A 7 6.97 -17.26 -42.32
C ARG A 7 5.92 -16.81 -41.29
N THR A 8 5.29 -17.77 -40.61
CA THR A 8 4.22 -17.51 -39.65
C THR A 8 4.70 -17.22 -38.22
N GLU A 9 5.93 -17.61 -37.86
CA GLU A 9 6.50 -17.34 -36.52
C GLU A 9 6.87 -15.86 -36.36
N GLY A 10 7.37 -15.21 -37.42
CA GLY A 10 7.64 -13.76 -37.42
C GLY A 10 6.39 -12.87 -37.43
N SER A 11 5.22 -13.42 -37.79
CA SER A 11 3.98 -12.65 -37.95
C SER A 11 3.39 -12.16 -36.62
N TRP A 12 3.46 -12.96 -35.55
CA TRP A 12 2.95 -12.55 -34.24
C TRP A 12 3.79 -11.41 -33.63
N TRP A 13 5.12 -11.51 -33.76
CA TRP A 13 6.04 -10.46 -33.33
C TRP A 13 5.78 -9.12 -34.03
N LEU A 14 5.52 -9.16 -35.35
CA LEU A 14 5.18 -7.97 -36.14
C LEU A 14 3.89 -7.30 -35.64
N ILE A 15 2.86 -8.08 -35.32
CA ILE A 15 1.61 -7.56 -34.76
C ILE A 15 1.87 -6.96 -33.39
N MET A 16 2.54 -7.69 -32.50
CA MET A 16 2.86 -7.20 -31.15
C MET A 16 3.63 -5.88 -31.22
N ARG A 17 4.64 -5.77 -32.09
CA ARG A 17 5.40 -4.53 -32.29
C ARG A 17 4.52 -3.41 -32.82
N LYS A 18 3.61 -3.70 -33.76
CA LYS A 18 2.65 -2.72 -34.28
C LYS A 18 1.69 -2.23 -33.20
N GLU A 19 1.16 -3.14 -32.38
CA GLU A 19 0.25 -2.83 -31.27
C GLU A 19 0.95 -2.02 -30.19
N LEU A 20 2.16 -2.41 -29.78
CA LEU A 20 2.98 -1.62 -28.85
C LEU A 20 3.26 -0.24 -29.44
N ALA A 21 3.63 -0.17 -30.72
CA ALA A 21 3.87 1.11 -31.36
C ALA A 21 2.59 1.96 -31.34
N ASP A 22 1.44 1.46 -31.78
CA ASP A 22 0.22 2.26 -31.78
C ASP A 22 -0.20 2.71 -30.37
N LEU A 23 0.02 1.87 -29.35
CA LEU A 23 -0.28 2.20 -27.96
C LEU A 23 0.64 3.32 -27.41
N TRP A 24 1.96 3.15 -27.57
CA TRP A 24 2.99 4.03 -27.02
C TRP A 24 3.18 5.29 -27.86
N ILE A 25 3.32 5.11 -29.17
CA ILE A 25 3.58 6.19 -30.12
C ILE A 25 2.28 6.91 -30.53
N GLY A 26 1.15 6.21 -30.57
CA GLY A 26 -0.15 6.82 -30.84
C GLY A 26 -0.59 7.83 -29.76
N GLY A 27 0.17 7.94 -28.66
CA GLY A 27 0.05 8.97 -27.64
C GLY A 27 -1.04 8.72 -26.61
N ARG A 28 -1.90 7.72 -26.82
CA ARG A 28 -2.97 7.34 -25.88
C ARG A 28 -2.38 6.94 -24.52
N LEU A 29 -1.36 6.07 -24.52
CA LEU A 29 -0.75 5.65 -23.27
C LEU A 29 0.02 6.77 -22.57
N LEU A 30 0.70 7.64 -23.33
CA LEU A 30 1.44 8.77 -22.75
C LEU A 30 0.52 9.69 -21.95
N ILE A 31 -0.71 9.92 -22.43
CA ILE A 31 -1.72 10.69 -21.69
C ILE A 31 -2.09 9.99 -20.38
N LEU A 32 -2.28 8.67 -20.40
CA LEU A 32 -2.56 7.89 -19.18
C LEU A 32 -1.38 7.93 -18.19
N LEU A 33 -0.14 7.91 -18.67
CA LEU A 33 1.05 8.04 -17.82
C LEU A 33 1.19 9.44 -17.22
N VAL A 34 0.78 10.49 -17.95
CA VAL A 34 0.69 11.85 -17.39
C VAL A 34 -0.34 11.88 -16.25
N PHE A 35 -1.53 11.32 -16.44
CA PHE A 35 -2.53 11.22 -15.36
C PHE A 35 -2.02 10.41 -14.17
N PHE A 36 -1.33 9.29 -14.42
CA PHE A 36 -0.68 8.50 -13.37
C PHE A 36 0.32 9.34 -12.57
N SER A 37 1.20 10.09 -13.24
CA SER A 37 2.16 10.95 -12.55
C SER A 37 1.48 12.06 -11.75
N LEU A 38 0.37 12.61 -12.25
CA LEU A 38 -0.42 13.60 -11.52
C LEU A 38 -1.01 13.00 -10.23
N LEU A 39 -1.58 11.79 -10.31
CA LEU A 39 -2.11 11.08 -9.14
C LEU A 39 -1.00 10.75 -8.13
N MET A 40 0.17 10.29 -8.61
CA MET A 40 1.34 10.07 -7.76
C MET A 40 1.80 11.37 -7.10
N SER A 41 1.86 12.49 -7.83
CA SER A 41 2.23 13.80 -7.28
C SER A 41 1.27 14.29 -6.21
N VAL A 42 -0.03 14.22 -6.45
CA VAL A 42 -1.05 14.63 -5.47
C VAL A 42 -0.95 13.77 -4.22
N THR A 43 -0.91 12.44 -4.36
CA THR A 43 -0.81 11.55 -3.20
C THR A 43 0.51 11.69 -2.44
N SER A 44 1.61 12.02 -3.13
CA SER A 44 2.91 12.26 -2.48
C SER A 44 2.91 13.55 -1.66
N ILE A 45 2.32 14.64 -2.18
CA ILE A 45 2.20 15.91 -1.44
C ILE A 45 1.28 15.74 -0.22
N LEU A 46 0.17 15.02 -0.37
CA LEU A 46 -0.74 14.75 0.75
C LEU A 46 -0.02 13.98 1.86
N ARG A 47 0.76 12.96 1.49
CA ARG A 47 1.51 12.13 2.46
C ARG A 47 2.64 12.86 3.16
N GLU A 48 3.36 13.72 2.44
CA GLU A 48 4.37 14.57 3.07
C GLU A 48 3.72 15.47 4.12
N THR A 49 2.57 16.07 3.79
CA THR A 49 1.80 16.90 4.73
C THR A 49 1.33 16.08 5.94
N GLU A 50 0.84 14.86 5.74
CA GLU A 50 0.40 13.97 6.81
C GLU A 50 1.56 13.49 7.70
N SER A 51 2.73 13.22 7.11
CA SER A 51 3.95 12.83 7.86
C SER A 51 4.36 13.90 8.86
N GLN A 52 4.22 15.18 8.51
CA GLN A 52 4.52 16.30 9.40
C GLN A 52 3.50 16.47 10.54
N LEU A 53 2.25 16.06 10.31
CA LEU A 53 1.15 16.23 11.28
C LEU A 53 0.96 15.02 12.19
N SER A 54 1.30 13.82 11.73
CA SER A 54 1.00 12.55 12.39
C SER A 54 2.24 11.66 12.59
N LEU A 55 3.44 12.15 12.28
CA LEU A 55 4.72 11.46 12.49
C LEU A 55 4.74 10.04 11.90
N ILE A 56 4.22 9.91 10.68
CA ILE A 56 4.20 8.63 9.98
C ILE A 56 5.65 8.16 9.73
N PRO A 57 6.04 6.95 10.17
CA PRO A 57 7.38 6.43 9.96
C PRO A 57 7.79 6.38 8.48
N PRO A 58 9.06 6.63 8.11
CA PRO A 58 9.51 6.60 6.71
C PRO A 58 9.25 5.27 5.98
N ALA A 59 9.31 4.13 6.69
CA ALA A 59 8.99 2.82 6.12
C ALA A 59 7.52 2.72 5.68
N GLU A 60 6.60 3.32 6.46
CA GLU A 60 5.19 3.36 6.13
C GLU A 60 4.90 4.27 4.93
N LEU A 61 5.61 5.40 4.80
CA LEU A 61 5.56 6.25 3.61
C LEU A 61 5.99 5.48 2.33
N VAL A 62 7.05 4.67 2.43
CA VAL A 62 7.49 3.79 1.34
C VAL A 62 6.41 2.77 0.99
N PHE A 63 5.82 2.12 1.99
CA PHE A 63 4.72 1.17 1.77
C PHE A 63 3.53 1.83 1.04
N LEU A 64 3.05 2.96 1.56
CA LEU A 64 1.90 3.67 1.00
C LEU A 64 2.18 4.15 -0.44
N THR A 65 3.40 4.63 -0.74
CA THR A 65 3.80 5.07 -2.08
C THR A 65 3.85 3.93 -3.09
N LEU A 66 4.40 2.79 -2.70
CA LEU A 66 4.40 1.59 -3.54
C LEU A 66 2.99 1.05 -3.76
N LEU A 67 2.13 1.07 -2.73
CA LEU A 67 0.73 0.67 -2.85
C LEU A 67 -0.05 1.57 -3.82
N SER A 68 0.16 2.89 -3.78
CA SER A 68 -0.39 3.82 -4.78
C SER A 68 0.11 3.52 -6.19
N ALA A 69 1.40 3.23 -6.34
CA ALA A 69 1.99 2.90 -7.64
C ALA A 69 1.35 1.62 -8.23
N ILE A 70 1.16 0.58 -7.41
CA ILE A 70 0.41 -0.64 -7.80
C ILE A 70 -1.01 -0.27 -8.22
N SER A 71 -1.76 0.41 -7.34
CA SER A 71 -3.17 0.72 -7.57
C SER A 71 -3.37 1.50 -8.89
N PHE A 72 -2.69 2.64 -9.04
CA PHE A 72 -2.82 3.46 -10.24
C PHE A 72 -2.22 2.77 -11.49
N GLY A 73 -1.17 1.96 -11.34
CA GLY A 73 -0.61 1.16 -12.44
C GLY A 73 -1.56 0.08 -12.94
N MET A 74 -2.29 -0.58 -12.03
CA MET A 74 -3.34 -1.54 -12.38
C MET A 74 -4.51 -0.86 -13.09
N LEU A 75 -4.89 0.35 -12.67
CA LEU A 75 -5.92 1.12 -13.34
C LEU A 75 -5.56 1.40 -14.82
N ILE A 76 -4.31 1.76 -15.12
CA ILE A 76 -3.86 1.96 -16.52
C ILE A 76 -3.96 0.65 -17.31
N SER A 77 -3.43 -0.44 -16.77
CA SER A 77 -3.42 -1.75 -17.44
C SER A 77 -4.84 -2.25 -17.71
N LEU A 78 -5.76 -1.99 -16.78
CA LEU A 78 -7.17 -2.27 -16.89
C LEU A 78 -7.84 -1.42 -17.99
N ILE A 79 -7.60 -0.10 -18.03
CA ILE A 79 -8.17 0.79 -19.07
C ILE A 79 -7.68 0.36 -20.47
N VAL A 80 -6.39 0.06 -20.61
CA VAL A 80 -5.83 -0.40 -21.88
C VAL A 80 -6.40 -1.75 -22.29
N GLY A 81 -6.51 -2.71 -21.35
CA GLY A 81 -7.12 -4.00 -21.61
C GLY A 81 -8.60 -3.88 -22.00
N ALA A 82 -9.34 -2.97 -21.36
CA ALA A 82 -10.75 -2.72 -21.63
C ALA A 82 -10.98 -2.11 -23.02
N ASP A 83 -10.12 -1.20 -23.50
CA ASP A 83 -10.20 -0.58 -24.85
C ASP A 83 -9.70 -1.53 -25.96
N SER A 84 -8.89 -2.54 -25.63
CA SER A 84 -8.14 -3.34 -26.59
C SER A 84 -8.98 -4.02 -27.70
N ILE A 85 -10.18 -4.50 -27.38
CA ILE A 85 -11.04 -5.24 -28.32
C ILE A 85 -12.36 -4.49 -28.55
N SER A 86 -13.04 -4.05 -27.50
CA SER A 86 -14.28 -3.26 -27.62
C SER A 86 -14.04 -1.90 -28.29
N GLY A 87 -12.88 -1.28 -28.06
CA GLY A 87 -12.49 -0.05 -28.73
C GLY A 87 -12.22 -0.25 -30.22
N GLU A 88 -11.64 -1.38 -30.63
CA GLU A 88 -11.48 -1.72 -32.05
C GLU A 88 -12.78 -2.09 -32.74
N ARG A 89 -13.70 -2.73 -32.01
CA ARG A 89 -15.05 -3.03 -32.48
C ARG A 89 -15.81 -1.75 -32.79
N GLU A 90 -15.74 -0.76 -31.90
CA GLU A 90 -16.41 0.54 -32.09
C GLU A 90 -15.79 1.36 -33.22
N ARG A 91 -14.48 1.19 -33.47
CA ARG A 91 -13.75 1.81 -34.59
C ARG A 91 -13.89 1.05 -35.92
N ALA A 92 -14.65 -0.05 -35.95
CA ALA A 92 -14.77 -0.96 -37.11
C ALA A 92 -13.42 -1.51 -37.63
N THR A 93 -12.38 -1.53 -36.79
CA THR A 93 -11.05 -2.04 -37.13
C THR A 93 -10.86 -3.52 -36.82
N LEU A 94 -11.81 -4.11 -36.08
CA LEU A 94 -11.77 -5.53 -35.69
C LEU A 94 -12.04 -6.47 -36.88
N GLU A 95 -12.89 -6.08 -37.82
CA GLU A 95 -13.24 -6.91 -39.00
C GLU A 95 -12.02 -7.17 -39.90
N PRO A 96 -11.26 -6.14 -40.33
CA PRO A 96 -10.01 -6.36 -41.07
C PRO A 96 -9.00 -7.24 -40.33
N LEU A 97 -8.93 -7.12 -39.00
CA LEU A 97 -8.00 -7.88 -38.16
C LEU A 97 -8.35 -9.37 -38.11
N LEU A 98 -9.64 -9.71 -38.12
CA LEU A 98 -10.12 -11.09 -38.14
C LEU A 98 -10.01 -11.76 -39.51
N LEU A 99 -9.96 -10.97 -40.59
CA LEU A 99 -9.74 -11.45 -41.95
C LEU A 99 -8.26 -11.67 -42.27
N ALA A 100 -7.35 -11.11 -41.47
CA ALA A 100 -5.92 -11.35 -41.62
C ALA A 100 -5.60 -12.85 -41.41
N PRO A 101 -4.60 -13.42 -42.11
CA PRO A 101 -4.27 -14.85 -42.05
C PRO A 101 -3.51 -15.22 -40.75
N ILE A 102 -4.07 -14.84 -39.60
CA ILE A 102 -3.49 -15.01 -38.27
C ILE A 102 -4.55 -15.62 -37.35
N GLY A 103 -4.15 -16.62 -36.56
CA GLY A 103 -5.05 -17.25 -35.60
C GLY A 103 -5.51 -16.28 -34.50
N ARG A 104 -6.79 -16.36 -34.11
CA ARG A 104 -7.42 -15.53 -33.06
C ARG A 104 -6.64 -15.49 -31.75
N ARG A 105 -6.08 -16.63 -31.32
CA ARG A 105 -5.25 -16.73 -30.11
C ARG A 105 -3.99 -15.86 -30.18
N ARG A 106 -3.35 -15.75 -31.36
CA ARG A 106 -2.15 -14.92 -31.55
C ARG A 106 -2.48 -13.43 -31.52
N ILE A 107 -3.65 -13.05 -32.06
CA ILE A 107 -4.16 -11.68 -31.98
C ILE A 107 -4.37 -11.29 -30.51
N VAL A 108 -5.10 -12.12 -29.75
CA VAL A 108 -5.35 -11.88 -28.32
C VAL A 108 -4.03 -11.85 -27.54
N ALA A 109 -3.08 -12.75 -27.83
CA ALA A 109 -1.76 -12.75 -27.17
C ALA A 109 -0.98 -11.45 -27.41
N ALA A 110 -0.95 -10.94 -28.65
CA ALA A 110 -0.27 -9.69 -28.98
C ALA A 110 -0.89 -8.49 -28.23
N LYS A 111 -2.23 -8.41 -28.22
CA LYS A 111 -2.95 -7.35 -27.49
C LYS A 111 -2.75 -7.44 -25.99
N PHE A 112 -2.73 -8.66 -25.44
CA PHE A 112 -2.52 -8.89 -24.01
C PHE A 112 -1.14 -8.43 -23.54
N LEU A 113 -0.09 -8.76 -24.29
CA LEU A 113 1.26 -8.27 -24.00
C LEU A 113 1.37 -6.75 -24.12
N ALA A 114 0.69 -6.15 -25.10
CA ALA A 114 0.62 -4.69 -25.20
C ALA A 114 -0.09 -4.07 -23.98
N ALA A 115 -1.15 -4.71 -23.46
CA ALA A 115 -1.89 -4.24 -22.29
C ALA A 115 -1.13 -4.37 -20.96
N ILE A 116 -0.18 -5.30 -20.84
CA ILE A 116 0.70 -5.43 -19.66
C ILE A 116 1.86 -4.42 -19.71
N SER A 117 2.28 -4.00 -20.91
CA SER A 117 3.44 -3.11 -21.09
C SER A 117 3.46 -1.80 -20.28
N PRO A 118 2.32 -1.17 -19.91
CA PRO A 118 2.32 0.04 -19.09
C PRO A 118 2.86 -0.15 -17.68
N TRP A 119 2.63 -1.32 -17.06
CA TRP A 119 2.96 -1.59 -15.66
C TRP A 119 4.43 -1.29 -15.30
N PRO A 120 5.44 -1.91 -15.96
CA PRO A 120 6.84 -1.68 -15.60
C PRO A 120 7.25 -0.21 -15.75
N VAL A 121 6.67 0.52 -16.71
CA VAL A 121 6.97 1.94 -16.90
C VAL A 121 6.31 2.79 -15.83
N ALA A 122 5.09 2.46 -15.41
CA ALA A 122 4.45 3.11 -14.26
C ALA A 122 5.29 2.93 -12.99
N LEU A 123 5.85 1.75 -12.76
CA LEU A 123 6.77 1.50 -11.65
C LEU A 123 8.06 2.33 -11.77
N VAL A 124 8.66 2.43 -12.94
CA VAL A 124 9.84 3.28 -13.16
C VAL A 124 9.51 4.76 -12.87
N ILE A 125 8.33 5.23 -13.28
CA ILE A 125 7.86 6.58 -12.99
C ILE A 125 7.62 6.78 -11.49
N SER A 126 7.28 5.75 -10.72
CA SER A 126 7.09 5.88 -9.27
C SER A 126 8.39 5.91 -8.48
N VAL A 127 9.52 5.44 -9.02
CA VAL A 127 10.82 5.37 -8.32
C VAL A 127 11.25 6.71 -7.70
N PRO A 128 11.22 7.85 -8.42
CA PRO A 128 11.62 9.14 -7.84
C PRO A 128 10.77 9.54 -6.62
N TYR A 129 9.48 9.23 -6.63
CA TYR A 129 8.58 9.52 -5.50
C TYR A 129 8.94 8.68 -4.27
N VAL A 130 9.26 7.39 -4.48
CA VAL A 130 9.65 6.48 -3.40
C VAL A 130 11.00 6.86 -2.81
N LEU A 131 11.97 7.27 -3.64
CA LEU A 131 13.29 7.68 -3.16
C LEU A 131 13.24 8.91 -2.26
N VAL A 132 12.42 9.88 -2.63
CA VAL A 132 12.22 11.12 -1.88
C VAL A 132 11.49 10.85 -0.57
N LEU A 133 10.35 10.14 -0.61
CA LEU A 133 9.54 9.88 0.59
C LEU A 133 10.17 8.83 1.52
N GLY A 134 11.02 7.95 1.00
CA GLY A 134 11.70 6.94 1.80
C GLY A 134 12.93 7.43 2.54
N GLN A 135 13.38 8.67 2.32
CA GLN A 135 14.47 9.33 3.06
C GLN A 135 15.73 8.48 3.26
N GLY A 136 16.08 7.65 2.26
CA GLY A 136 17.28 6.79 2.30
C GLY A 136 17.14 5.47 3.07
N ASN A 137 15.93 5.08 3.48
CA ASN A 137 15.68 3.81 4.16
C ASN A 137 16.13 2.60 3.30
N ALA A 138 16.85 1.65 3.92
CA ALA A 138 17.38 0.45 3.26
C ALA A 138 16.29 -0.46 2.65
N ILE A 139 15.04 -0.34 3.09
CA ILE A 139 13.90 -1.14 2.65
C ILE A 139 13.40 -0.73 1.25
N ILE A 140 13.81 0.43 0.71
CA ILE A 140 13.40 0.91 -0.61
C ILE A 140 13.74 -0.11 -1.71
N GLY A 141 14.95 -0.66 -1.71
CA GLY A 141 15.40 -1.63 -2.71
C GLY A 141 14.56 -2.92 -2.70
N PRO A 142 14.51 -3.65 -1.57
CA PRO A 142 13.65 -4.83 -1.43
C PRO A 142 12.16 -4.55 -1.69
N GLY A 143 11.66 -3.39 -1.25
CA GLY A 143 10.27 -2.97 -1.48
C GLY A 143 9.96 -2.81 -2.97
N LEU A 144 10.83 -2.16 -3.74
CA LEU A 144 10.68 -2.03 -5.20
C LEU A 144 10.72 -3.37 -5.91
N LEU A 145 11.56 -4.31 -5.47
CA LEU A 145 11.65 -5.66 -6.05
C LEU A 145 10.36 -6.46 -5.82
N TRP A 146 9.84 -6.47 -4.57
CA TRP A 146 8.57 -7.13 -4.29
C TRP A 146 7.39 -6.45 -4.98
N THR A 147 7.42 -5.13 -5.08
CA THR A 147 6.43 -4.35 -5.84
C THR A 147 6.44 -4.74 -7.32
N LEU A 148 7.62 -4.90 -7.93
CA LEU A 148 7.74 -5.38 -9.30
C LEU A 148 7.13 -6.79 -9.45
N ALA A 149 7.46 -7.71 -8.54
CA ALA A 149 6.96 -9.08 -8.58
C ALA A 149 5.43 -9.16 -8.42
N LEU A 150 4.88 -8.55 -7.36
CA LEU A 150 3.45 -8.50 -7.07
C LEU A 150 2.68 -7.77 -8.17
N GLY A 151 3.16 -6.58 -8.54
CA GLY A 151 2.49 -5.80 -9.57
C GLY A 151 2.56 -6.43 -10.95
N SER A 152 3.57 -7.26 -11.27
CA SER A 152 3.58 -8.06 -12.49
C SER A 152 2.48 -9.13 -12.49
N LEU A 153 2.25 -9.81 -11.37
CA LEU A 153 1.15 -10.77 -11.22
C LEU A 153 -0.22 -10.08 -11.33
N LEU A 154 -0.38 -8.93 -10.65
CA LEU A 154 -1.59 -8.14 -10.72
C LEU A 154 -1.81 -7.57 -12.13
N ALA A 155 -0.77 -7.11 -12.83
CA ALA A 155 -0.91 -6.56 -14.18
C ALA A 155 -1.43 -7.63 -15.14
N ILE A 156 -0.95 -8.86 -15.00
CA ILE A 156 -1.45 -10.04 -15.74
C ILE A 156 -2.95 -10.26 -15.43
N ALA A 157 -3.32 -10.27 -14.15
CA ALA A 157 -4.71 -10.51 -13.73
C ALA A 157 -5.66 -9.40 -14.20
N PHE A 158 -5.32 -8.12 -13.97
CA PHE A 158 -6.17 -6.98 -14.30
C PHE A 158 -6.24 -6.72 -15.81
N ALA A 159 -5.12 -6.78 -16.54
CA ALA A 159 -5.14 -6.63 -18.00
C ALA A 159 -5.93 -7.76 -18.67
N GLY A 160 -5.78 -9.00 -18.18
CA GLY A 160 -6.46 -10.16 -18.73
C GLY A 160 -7.96 -10.14 -18.43
N PHE A 161 -8.32 -9.75 -17.21
CA PHE A 161 -9.71 -9.56 -16.81
C PHE A 161 -10.38 -8.47 -17.65
N ALA A 162 -9.72 -7.31 -17.82
CA ALA A 162 -10.24 -6.23 -18.63
C ALA A 162 -10.43 -6.65 -20.09
N MET A 163 -9.51 -7.46 -20.63
CA MET A 163 -9.62 -7.98 -21.98
C MET A 163 -10.77 -8.99 -22.12
N LEU A 164 -11.00 -9.86 -21.13
CA LEU A 164 -12.14 -10.77 -21.08
C LEU A 164 -13.47 -9.99 -21.16
N VAL A 165 -13.60 -8.96 -20.34
CA VAL A 165 -14.77 -8.07 -20.34
C VAL A 165 -14.90 -7.35 -21.70
N SER A 166 -13.79 -6.86 -22.24
CA SER A 166 -13.74 -6.20 -23.57
C SER A 166 -14.26 -7.10 -24.70
N MET A 167 -13.93 -8.39 -24.69
CA MET A 167 -14.39 -9.35 -25.71
C MET A 167 -15.91 -9.50 -25.73
N TRP A 168 -16.53 -9.58 -24.55
CA TRP A 168 -17.98 -9.80 -24.41
C TRP A 168 -18.82 -8.53 -24.44
N SER A 169 -18.17 -7.37 -24.26
CA SER A 169 -18.83 -6.08 -24.23
C SER A 169 -19.16 -5.54 -25.63
N ARG A 170 -20.40 -5.11 -25.86
CA ARG A 170 -20.84 -4.58 -27.16
C ARG A 170 -20.27 -3.19 -27.49
N SER A 171 -20.06 -2.36 -26.48
CA SER A 171 -19.54 -1.00 -26.61
C SER A 171 -18.30 -0.81 -25.74
N ASN A 172 -17.43 0.12 -26.12
CA ASN A 172 -16.29 0.47 -25.31
C ASN A 172 -16.71 1.05 -23.95
N ARG A 173 -17.78 1.86 -23.93
CA ARG A 173 -18.30 2.45 -22.68
C ARG A 173 -18.73 1.38 -21.67
N THR A 174 -19.42 0.34 -22.12
CA THR A 174 -19.84 -0.77 -21.24
C THR A 174 -18.67 -1.59 -20.74
N SER A 175 -17.62 -1.74 -21.56
CA SER A 175 -16.39 -2.44 -21.17
C SER A 175 -15.68 -1.69 -20.04
N LEU A 176 -15.44 -0.39 -20.26
CA LEU A 176 -14.80 0.50 -19.29
C LEU A 176 -15.58 0.61 -17.99
N PHE A 177 -16.91 0.76 -18.07
CA PHE A 177 -17.75 0.85 -16.87
C PHE A 177 -17.68 -0.40 -16.00
N VAL A 178 -17.81 -1.59 -16.61
CA VAL A 178 -17.73 -2.86 -15.87
C VAL A 178 -16.34 -3.06 -15.27
N CYS A 179 -15.29 -2.78 -16.04
CA CYS A 179 -13.91 -2.88 -15.54
C CYS A 179 -13.68 -1.92 -14.36
N LEU A 180 -14.07 -0.66 -14.49
CA LEU A 180 -13.91 0.35 -13.44
C LEU A 180 -14.70 -0.02 -12.18
N LEU A 181 -15.94 -0.50 -12.33
CA LEU A 181 -16.76 -0.92 -11.20
C LEU A 181 -16.12 -2.10 -10.45
N VAL A 182 -15.63 -3.11 -11.16
CA VAL A 182 -14.94 -4.25 -10.52
C VAL A 182 -13.62 -3.80 -9.88
N TYR A 183 -12.85 -2.92 -10.53
CA TYR A 183 -11.63 -2.36 -9.96
C TYR A 183 -11.91 -1.59 -8.66
N LEU A 184 -12.93 -0.73 -8.63
CA LEU A 184 -13.31 0.00 -7.43
C LEU A 184 -13.76 -0.95 -6.31
N LEU A 185 -14.51 -2.00 -6.62
CA LEU A 185 -14.90 -3.02 -5.61
C LEU A 185 -13.69 -3.75 -5.01
N LEU A 186 -12.66 -4.01 -5.81
CA LEU A 186 -11.40 -4.60 -5.33
C LEU A 186 -10.51 -3.60 -4.58
N LEU A 187 -10.68 -2.30 -4.84
CA LEU A 187 -9.93 -1.24 -4.15
C LEU A 187 -10.52 -0.93 -2.76
N ILE A 188 -11.84 -1.02 -2.57
CA ILE A 188 -12.51 -0.62 -1.32
C ILE A 188 -11.88 -1.27 -0.07
N PRO A 189 -11.64 -2.60 -0.02
CA PRO A 189 -11.05 -3.22 1.15
C PRO A 189 -9.67 -2.67 1.52
N THR A 190 -8.89 -2.22 0.53
CA THR A 190 -7.54 -1.69 0.76
C THR A 190 -7.56 -0.31 1.41
N GLN A 191 -8.73 0.31 1.50
CA GLN A 191 -8.94 1.62 2.12
C GLN A 191 -9.53 1.51 3.53
N PHE A 192 -9.85 0.30 4.00
CA PHE A 192 -10.44 0.11 5.33
C PHE A 192 -9.38 0.22 6.43
N PRO A 193 -9.66 0.94 7.54
CA PRO A 193 -8.77 0.99 8.70
C PRO A 193 -8.49 -0.42 9.25
N GLY A 194 -7.28 -0.65 9.78
CA GLY A 194 -6.84 -1.96 10.24
C GLY A 194 -7.79 -2.62 11.26
N GLU A 195 -8.47 -1.83 12.09
CA GLU A 195 -9.52 -2.28 13.01
C GLU A 195 -10.70 -2.98 12.31
N ALA A 196 -11.17 -2.42 11.19
CA ALA A 196 -12.29 -2.96 10.41
C ALA A 196 -11.92 -4.24 9.64
N GLN A 197 -10.62 -4.54 9.54
CA GLN A 197 -10.11 -5.74 8.92
C GLN A 197 -9.89 -6.88 9.93
N LYS A 198 -9.97 -6.60 11.24
CA LYS A 198 -9.88 -7.61 12.29
C LYS A 198 -11.19 -8.42 12.35
N GLY A 199 -11.14 -9.66 11.89
CA GLY A 199 -12.25 -10.62 12.01
C GLY A 199 -12.28 -11.67 10.89
N PRO A 200 -13.15 -12.70 11.01
CA PRO A 200 -13.21 -13.78 10.02
C PRO A 200 -13.54 -13.30 8.60
N LEU A 201 -14.43 -12.31 8.48
CA LEU A 201 -14.82 -11.73 7.21
C LEU A 201 -13.71 -10.85 6.61
N GLY A 202 -13.01 -10.08 7.44
CA GLY A 202 -11.84 -9.31 7.02
C GLY A 202 -10.72 -10.21 6.49
N TYR A 203 -10.40 -11.28 7.23
CA TYR A 203 -9.38 -12.26 6.82
C TYR A 203 -9.75 -12.99 5.52
N ALA A 204 -11.02 -13.36 5.33
CA ALA A 204 -11.49 -13.95 4.08
C ALA A 204 -11.32 -12.98 2.90
N ILE A 205 -11.65 -11.69 3.08
CA ILE A 205 -11.45 -10.67 2.04
C ILE A 205 -9.96 -10.52 1.71
N GLN A 206 -9.07 -10.52 2.72
CA GLN A 206 -7.62 -10.44 2.54
C GLN A 206 -7.04 -11.61 1.73
N GLN A 207 -7.63 -12.81 1.83
CA GLN A 207 -7.15 -13.98 1.09
C GLN A 207 -7.74 -14.12 -0.32
N VAL A 208 -8.92 -13.55 -0.57
CA VAL A 208 -9.61 -13.70 -1.86
C VAL A 208 -9.30 -12.55 -2.80
N ASN A 209 -9.18 -11.33 -2.28
CA ASN A 209 -8.92 -10.16 -3.08
C ASN A 209 -7.41 -10.03 -3.35
N PRO A 210 -6.94 -10.16 -4.60
CA PRO A 210 -5.51 -10.08 -4.90
C PRO A 210 -4.93 -8.69 -4.57
N MET A 211 -5.71 -7.61 -4.73
CA MET A 211 -5.23 -6.27 -4.36
C MET A 211 -4.97 -6.15 -2.85
N GLN A 212 -5.87 -6.72 -2.03
CA GLN A 212 -5.71 -6.74 -0.57
C GLN A 212 -4.57 -7.66 -0.13
N ALA A 213 -4.44 -8.82 -0.76
CA ALA A 213 -3.39 -9.76 -0.43
C ALA A 213 -1.99 -9.15 -0.68
N SER A 214 -1.85 -8.46 -1.81
CA SER A 214 -0.65 -7.70 -2.16
C SER A 214 -0.36 -6.58 -1.16
N SER A 215 -1.37 -5.81 -0.72
CA SER A 215 -1.17 -4.73 0.27
C SER A 215 -0.74 -5.29 1.62
N GLU A 216 -1.39 -6.32 2.12
CA GLU A 216 -1.07 -6.98 3.40
C GLU A 216 0.33 -7.61 3.41
N PHE A 217 0.73 -8.23 2.30
CA PHE A 217 2.09 -8.76 2.16
C PHE A 217 3.12 -7.65 2.22
N LEU A 218 2.90 -6.57 1.47
CA LEU A 218 3.84 -5.47 1.37
C LEU A 218 3.93 -4.69 2.69
N GLU A 219 2.82 -4.48 3.38
CA GLU A 219 2.76 -3.85 4.70
C GLU A 219 3.56 -4.64 5.73
N LYS A 220 3.34 -5.96 5.81
CA LYS A 220 4.05 -6.82 6.77
C LYS A 220 5.54 -6.94 6.48
N PHE A 221 5.92 -6.89 5.21
CA PHE A 221 7.32 -6.93 4.80
C PHE A 221 8.03 -5.59 5.06
N ILE A 222 7.43 -4.46 4.64
CA ILE A 222 8.06 -3.14 4.68
C ILE A 222 7.95 -2.51 6.07
N VAL A 223 6.76 -2.51 6.65
CA VAL A 223 6.49 -1.81 7.92
C VAL A 223 6.86 -2.71 9.10
N ASN A 224 6.36 -3.95 9.11
CA ASN A 224 6.54 -4.85 10.25
C ASN A 224 7.83 -5.68 10.20
N HIS A 225 8.70 -5.46 9.20
CA HIS A 225 10.00 -6.15 9.03
C HIS A 225 9.93 -7.68 9.13
N ARG A 226 8.80 -8.28 8.77
CA ARG A 226 8.60 -9.74 8.83
C ARG A 226 9.27 -10.42 7.64
N ALA A 227 9.79 -11.62 7.86
CA ALA A 227 10.38 -12.41 6.80
C ALA A 227 9.32 -12.76 5.72
N PRO A 228 9.63 -12.65 4.41
CA PRO A 228 8.70 -13.02 3.34
C PRO A 228 8.14 -14.44 3.46
N SER A 229 8.92 -15.34 4.06
CA SER A 229 8.56 -16.75 4.27
C SER A 229 7.33 -16.96 5.14
N GLU A 230 7.07 -16.06 6.09
CA GLU A 230 5.95 -16.19 7.03
C GLU A 230 4.59 -15.89 6.38
N ARG A 231 4.60 -15.23 5.21
CA ARG A 231 3.39 -14.62 4.62
C ARG A 231 3.17 -15.00 3.14
N PHE A 232 3.81 -16.06 2.66
CA PHE A 232 3.59 -16.60 1.31
C PHE A 232 2.13 -16.96 0.98
N THR A 233 1.30 -17.22 1.99
CA THR A 233 -0.12 -17.50 1.80
C THR A 233 -0.85 -16.36 1.08
N TYR A 234 -0.44 -15.11 1.25
CA TYR A 234 -1.05 -13.97 0.56
C TYR A 234 -0.73 -13.95 -0.95
N LEU A 235 0.45 -14.44 -1.34
CA LEU A 235 0.83 -14.56 -2.76
C LEU A 235 -0.03 -15.58 -3.53
N VAL A 236 -0.71 -16.49 -2.83
CA VAL A 236 -1.59 -17.49 -3.46
C VAL A 236 -2.75 -16.80 -4.20
N ALA A 237 -3.32 -15.73 -3.64
CA ALA A 237 -4.41 -14.98 -4.26
C ALA A 237 -3.98 -14.36 -5.59
N ASP A 238 -2.80 -13.73 -5.60
CA ASP A 238 -2.23 -13.07 -6.79
C ASP A 238 -1.91 -14.09 -7.88
N ILE A 239 -1.24 -15.19 -7.51
CA ILE A 239 -0.88 -16.26 -8.44
C ILE A 239 -2.14 -16.94 -8.99
N ALA A 240 -3.10 -17.27 -8.13
CA ALA A 240 -4.34 -17.92 -8.54
C ALA A 240 -5.15 -17.01 -9.48
N SER A 241 -5.28 -15.72 -9.16
CA SER A 241 -5.99 -14.76 -10.01
C SER A 241 -5.35 -14.64 -11.39
N ALA A 242 -4.01 -14.55 -11.47
CA ALA A 242 -3.27 -14.51 -12.72
C ALA A 242 -3.46 -15.78 -13.57
N ILE A 243 -3.33 -16.96 -12.96
CA ILE A 243 -3.50 -18.25 -13.64
C ILE A 243 -4.93 -18.43 -14.15
N VAL A 244 -5.93 -18.16 -13.31
CA VAL A 244 -7.35 -18.30 -13.66
C VAL A 244 -7.71 -17.36 -14.81
N VAL A 245 -7.29 -16.10 -14.73
CA VAL A 245 -7.56 -15.11 -15.78
C VAL A 245 -6.89 -15.49 -17.10
N ILE A 246 -5.60 -15.87 -17.08
CA ILE A 246 -4.90 -16.34 -18.29
C ILE A 246 -5.59 -17.57 -18.87
N GLY A 247 -5.94 -18.55 -18.04
CA GLY A 247 -6.62 -19.77 -18.45
C GLY A 247 -7.95 -19.46 -19.13
N LEU A 248 -8.78 -18.62 -18.51
CA LEU A 248 -10.04 -18.17 -19.09
C LEU A 248 -9.84 -17.38 -20.39
N LEU A 249 -8.83 -16.50 -20.45
CA LEU A 249 -8.55 -15.69 -21.62
C LEU A 249 -8.12 -16.55 -22.82
N PHE A 250 -7.13 -17.43 -22.65
CA PHE A 250 -6.54 -18.15 -23.78
C PHE A 250 -7.22 -19.47 -24.14
N LEU A 251 -7.74 -20.20 -23.14
CA LEU A 251 -8.38 -21.50 -23.36
C LEU A 251 -9.85 -21.32 -23.75
N TYR A 252 -10.56 -20.38 -23.13
CA TYR A 252 -12.00 -20.21 -23.31
C TYR A 252 -12.39 -19.04 -24.22
N ALA A 253 -11.89 -17.83 -23.94
CA ALA A 253 -12.33 -16.63 -24.64
C ALA A 253 -11.68 -16.47 -26.03
N ALA A 254 -10.36 -16.58 -26.13
CA ALA A 254 -9.59 -16.33 -27.35
C ALA A 254 -10.03 -17.16 -28.58
N PRO A 255 -10.38 -18.45 -28.47
CA PRO A 255 -10.91 -19.22 -29.61
C PRO A 255 -12.27 -18.68 -30.09
N ARG A 256 -13.04 -18.10 -29.17
CA ARG A 256 -14.42 -17.64 -29.36
C ARG A 256 -14.51 -16.15 -29.68
N LEU A 257 -13.39 -15.49 -30.03
CA LEU A 257 -13.40 -14.10 -30.46
C LEU A 257 -14.33 -13.94 -31.67
N GLN A 258 -15.35 -13.09 -31.55
CA GLN A 258 -16.37 -12.83 -32.56
C GLN A 258 -16.44 -11.33 -32.86
N LEU A 259 -16.93 -11.01 -34.06
CA LEU A 259 -17.12 -9.63 -34.52
C LEU A 259 -18.15 -8.89 -33.63
N GLU A 260 -19.31 -9.51 -33.42
CA GLU A 260 -20.34 -8.99 -32.53
C GLU A 260 -19.99 -9.22 -31.05
N GLY A 261 -20.26 -8.21 -30.22
CA GLY A 261 -20.20 -8.36 -28.77
C GLY A 261 -21.38 -9.17 -28.25
N GLY A 262 -21.07 -10.24 -27.52
CA GLY A 262 -22.09 -11.04 -26.86
C GLY A 262 -21.48 -12.24 -26.18
N SER A 263 -22.08 -12.65 -25.07
CA SER A 263 -21.79 -13.97 -24.50
C SER A 263 -22.07 -15.01 -25.58
N PRO A 264 -21.21 -16.03 -25.76
CA PRO A 264 -21.49 -17.11 -26.69
C PRO A 264 -22.90 -17.62 -26.38
N ARG A 265 -23.77 -17.70 -27.39
CA ARG A 265 -25.01 -18.48 -27.27
C ARG A 265 -24.57 -19.90 -26.93
N ILE A 266 -24.55 -20.23 -25.65
CA ILE A 266 -24.36 -21.60 -25.16
C ILE A 266 -25.48 -22.38 -25.84
N GLY A 267 -25.10 -23.20 -26.83
CA GLY A 267 -26.03 -23.95 -27.65
C GLY A 267 -26.96 -24.71 -26.72
N ARG A 268 -28.26 -24.45 -26.84
CA ARG A 268 -29.33 -25.11 -26.09
C ARG A 268 -29.16 -26.63 -26.19
N PRO A 269 -28.92 -27.36 -25.09
CA PRO A 269 -29.43 -28.71 -24.97
C PRO A 269 -30.93 -28.56 -24.65
N LYS A 270 -31.80 -29.24 -25.40
CA LYS A 270 -33.22 -29.32 -25.05
C LYS A 270 -33.34 -30.00 -23.68
N GLY A 271 -33.87 -29.26 -22.70
CA GLY A 271 -34.39 -29.83 -21.46
C GLY A 271 -33.42 -29.88 -20.29
N GLN A 272 -33.12 -28.74 -19.65
CA GLN A 272 -33.11 -28.65 -18.18
C GLN A 272 -33.05 -27.20 -17.72
N ALA A 273 -33.73 -26.94 -16.61
CA ALA A 273 -34.10 -25.62 -16.13
C ALA A 273 -32.92 -24.76 -15.65
N ARG A 274 -33.01 -23.46 -15.99
CA ARG A 274 -32.51 -22.27 -15.27
C ARG A 274 -31.28 -22.47 -14.36
N ARG A 275 -30.09 -22.06 -14.84
CA ARG A 275 -29.19 -21.10 -14.17
C ARG A 275 -28.40 -20.34 -15.24
N GLY A 276 -28.62 -19.02 -15.34
CA GLY A 276 -27.97 -18.16 -16.35
C GLY A 276 -26.48 -17.92 -16.04
N PRO A 277 -25.69 -17.51 -17.05
CA PRO A 277 -24.23 -17.33 -16.93
C PRO A 277 -23.81 -16.17 -16.00
N ALA A 278 -24.75 -15.33 -15.55
CA ALA A 278 -24.50 -14.38 -14.46
C ALA A 278 -24.12 -15.11 -13.16
N ALA A 279 -24.66 -16.32 -12.95
CA ALA A 279 -24.45 -17.10 -11.73
C ALA A 279 -23.05 -17.73 -11.62
N VAL A 280 -22.26 -17.82 -12.69
CA VAL A 280 -20.91 -18.44 -12.62
C VAL A 280 -19.88 -17.43 -12.12
N VAL A 281 -20.06 -16.14 -12.41
CA VAL A 281 -19.19 -15.05 -11.93
C VAL A 281 -19.55 -14.68 -10.49
N THR A 282 -20.82 -14.73 -10.10
CA THR A 282 -21.23 -14.54 -8.69
C THR A 282 -20.99 -15.79 -7.83
N ALA A 283 -21.10 -17.02 -8.38
CA ALA A 283 -20.82 -18.24 -7.62
C ALA A 283 -19.31 -18.45 -7.36
N LEU A 284 -18.41 -17.96 -8.23
CA LEU A 284 -16.97 -18.01 -7.93
C LEU A 284 -16.54 -17.05 -6.82
N LEU A 285 -17.26 -15.93 -6.65
CA LEU A 285 -17.01 -14.97 -5.56
C LEU A 285 -17.63 -15.39 -4.22
N VAL A 286 -18.63 -16.29 -4.24
CA VAL A 286 -19.32 -16.77 -3.03
C VAL A 286 -18.80 -18.14 -2.57
N ALA A 287 -18.18 -18.94 -3.45
CA ALA A 287 -17.69 -20.28 -3.11
C ALA A 287 -16.31 -20.33 -2.43
N LEU A 288 -15.62 -19.19 -2.27
CA LEU A 288 -14.29 -19.14 -1.64
C LEU A 288 -14.31 -18.64 -0.17
N GLY A 289 -15.51 -18.43 0.39
CA GLY A 289 -15.70 -17.80 1.70
C GLY A 289 -16.08 -18.73 2.87
N LEU A 290 -15.85 -20.04 2.80
CA LEU A 290 -16.31 -20.94 3.87
C LEU A 290 -15.28 -22.02 4.27
N VAL A 291 -14.31 -21.65 5.11
CA VAL A 291 -13.58 -22.60 5.95
C VAL A 291 -13.20 -21.97 7.32
N LEU A 292 -13.89 -22.47 8.36
CA LEU A 292 -13.49 -22.66 9.78
C LEU A 292 -13.23 -21.47 10.74
N ALA A 293 -13.95 -21.51 11.88
CA ALA A 293 -13.62 -20.98 13.21
C ALA A 293 -12.94 -22.10 14.05
N PRO A 294 -12.57 -21.99 15.38
CA PRO A 294 -12.90 -20.97 16.41
C PRO A 294 -11.81 -20.67 17.50
N VAL A 295 -12.26 -20.01 18.61
CA VAL A 295 -11.75 -19.91 20.02
C VAL A 295 -10.60 -18.88 20.25
N THR A 296 -10.50 -18.01 21.27
CA THR A 296 -10.84 -17.94 22.73
C THR A 296 -11.12 -16.47 23.10
N GLY A 297 -11.91 -16.05 24.11
CA GLY A 297 -12.02 -16.50 25.50
C GLY A 297 -11.10 -15.65 26.40
N SER A 298 -11.61 -14.62 27.08
CA SER A 298 -10.91 -13.98 28.22
C SER A 298 -11.92 -13.38 29.19
N ALA A 299 -11.87 -13.87 30.42
CA ALA A 299 -12.59 -13.34 31.57
C ALA A 299 -11.71 -12.30 32.27
N SER A 300 -12.33 -11.23 32.77
CA SER A 300 -11.69 -10.26 33.66
C SER A 300 -11.75 -10.77 35.11
N VAL A 301 -10.63 -10.61 35.82
CA VAL A 301 -10.53 -10.80 37.28
C VAL A 301 -10.35 -9.43 37.89
N ASN A 302 -11.22 -9.06 38.85
CA ASN A 302 -11.01 -7.91 39.72
C ASN A 302 -10.03 -8.32 40.82
N ALA A 303 -8.96 -7.55 41.00
CA ALA A 303 -8.10 -7.63 42.18
C ALA A 303 -8.55 -6.55 43.19
N ALA A 304 -8.64 -6.96 44.45
CA ALA A 304 -8.88 -6.11 45.60
C ALA A 304 -7.56 -5.50 46.11
N ASP A 305 -7.63 -4.31 46.70
CA ASP A 305 -6.50 -3.60 47.31
C ASP A 305 -5.92 -4.33 48.54
N PRO A 306 -4.58 -4.39 48.65
CA PRO A 306 -3.89 -4.55 49.93
C PRO A 306 -3.11 -3.29 50.36
N PRO A 307 -2.90 -3.10 51.68
CA PRO A 307 -2.37 -1.87 52.28
C PRO A 307 -0.84 -1.87 52.42
N GLY A 308 -0.25 -0.66 52.50
CA GLY A 308 1.11 -0.45 53.04
C GLY A 308 1.95 0.52 52.21
N ALA A 309 1.69 1.82 52.32
CA ALA A 309 2.52 2.85 51.69
C ALA A 309 3.82 3.04 52.47
N ALA A 310 4.96 2.83 51.82
CA ALA A 310 6.23 3.39 52.27
C ALA A 310 6.16 4.92 52.10
N THR A 311 6.44 5.65 53.16
CA THR A 311 6.39 7.11 53.19
C THR A 311 7.66 7.66 52.50
N ILE A 312 7.64 7.70 51.18
CA ILE A 312 8.67 8.33 50.34
C ILE A 312 8.05 9.57 49.70
N GLN A 313 8.78 10.68 49.70
CA GLN A 313 8.36 11.92 49.04
C GLN A 313 9.23 12.15 47.81
N MET A 314 8.60 12.49 46.68
CA MET A 314 9.32 12.84 45.45
C MET A 314 9.06 14.28 45.07
N ALA A 315 10.12 14.97 44.66
CA ALA A 315 10.08 16.31 44.10
C ALA A 315 10.76 16.30 42.73
N VAL A 316 10.30 17.18 41.84
CA VAL A 316 10.87 17.37 40.50
C VAL A 316 11.19 18.86 40.38
N ASP A 317 12.34 19.19 39.80
CA ASP A 317 12.83 20.57 39.66
C ASP A 317 12.15 21.37 38.53
N LEU A 318 11.35 20.70 37.71
CA LEU A 318 10.67 21.26 36.54
C LEU A 318 9.15 21.04 36.62
N ASP A 319 8.38 22.13 36.65
CA ASP A 319 6.91 22.08 36.71
C ASP A 319 6.27 21.98 35.32
N ALA A 320 6.74 22.79 34.38
CA ALA A 320 6.24 22.82 33.01
C ALA A 320 7.30 23.32 32.04
N SER A 321 7.26 22.81 30.81
CA SER A 321 8.13 23.26 29.73
C SER A 321 7.38 23.37 28.42
N THR A 322 7.76 24.32 27.58
CA THR A 322 7.26 24.47 26.21
C THR A 322 8.43 24.36 25.27
N VAL A 323 8.42 23.33 24.44
CA VAL A 323 9.52 23.00 23.53
C VAL A 323 9.01 22.77 22.11
N LYS A 324 9.93 22.62 21.16
CA LYS A 324 9.59 22.19 19.80
C LYS A 324 9.84 20.70 19.65
N THR A 325 9.18 20.10 18.66
CA THR A 325 9.51 18.73 18.24
C THR A 325 11.00 18.66 17.87
N GLY A 326 11.74 17.72 18.46
CA GLY A 326 13.18 17.53 18.31
C GLY A 326 14.05 18.23 19.37
N ASP A 327 13.47 18.98 20.30
CA ASP A 327 14.22 19.57 21.42
C ASP A 327 14.38 18.54 22.56
N GLU A 328 15.51 18.60 23.26
CA GLU A 328 15.77 17.82 24.47
C GLU A 328 15.47 18.64 25.74
N ILE A 329 14.98 17.95 26.77
CA ILE A 329 14.74 18.50 28.09
C ILE A 329 15.46 17.65 29.12
N GLU A 330 16.20 18.31 29.99
CA GLU A 330 16.80 17.68 31.17
C GLU A 330 16.07 18.16 32.43
N PHE A 331 15.79 17.23 33.35
CA PHE A 331 15.23 17.55 34.66
C PHE A 331 15.75 16.58 35.72
N THR A 332 15.69 17.01 36.98
CA THR A 332 16.16 16.25 38.14
C THR A 332 14.97 15.87 39.02
N THR A 333 14.95 14.61 39.44
CA THR A 333 14.01 14.12 40.46
C THR A 333 14.77 13.87 41.75
N THR A 334 14.22 14.35 42.86
CA THR A 334 14.75 14.11 44.21
C THR A 334 13.78 13.21 44.97
N VAL A 335 14.26 12.08 45.46
CA VAL A 335 13.52 11.12 46.27
C VAL A 335 13.99 11.23 47.71
N THR A 336 13.09 11.54 48.64
CA THR A 336 13.39 11.74 50.07
C THR A 336 12.70 10.67 50.91
N ASN A 337 13.46 10.04 51.80
CA ASN A 337 12.90 9.14 52.80
C ASN A 337 12.33 9.94 53.98
N ILE A 338 11.01 9.93 54.15
CA ILE A 338 10.32 10.59 55.26
C ILE A 338 9.84 9.60 56.34
N ALA A 339 10.27 8.34 56.26
CA ALA A 339 10.03 7.33 57.28
C ALA A 339 11.14 7.34 58.36
N ASP A 340 10.83 6.72 59.50
CA ASP A 340 11.77 6.57 60.62
C ASP A 340 12.74 5.37 60.45
N THR A 341 12.70 4.70 59.30
CA THR A 341 13.53 3.53 58.96
C THR A 341 14.15 3.67 57.57
N ASP A 342 15.32 3.08 57.34
CA ASP A 342 15.97 3.04 56.02
C ASP A 342 15.00 2.47 54.95
N THR A 343 15.02 3.05 53.75
CA THR A 343 14.25 2.47 52.63
C THR A 343 14.92 1.18 52.14
N PRO A 344 14.15 0.17 51.73
CA PRO A 344 14.67 -0.85 50.82
C PRO A 344 15.15 -0.23 49.50
N GLU A 345 15.87 -1.00 48.68
CA GLU A 345 16.25 -0.60 47.32
C GLU A 345 15.00 -0.17 46.52
N LEU A 346 15.10 0.92 45.77
CA LEU A 346 13.99 1.52 45.05
C LEU A 346 14.29 1.51 43.55
N THR A 347 13.26 1.41 42.72
CA THR A 347 13.36 1.67 41.29
C THR A 347 12.47 2.86 40.94
N VAL A 348 13.06 3.92 40.38
CA VAL A 348 12.32 5.06 39.85
C VAL A 348 12.12 4.85 38.36
N ALA A 349 10.88 4.88 37.91
CA ALA A 349 10.50 4.69 36.51
C ALA A 349 9.80 5.93 35.96
N MET A 350 10.20 6.36 34.77
CA MET A 350 9.56 7.43 34.03
C MET A 350 8.38 6.92 33.19
N ASN A 351 7.29 7.66 33.28
CA ASN A 351 6.11 7.50 32.45
C ASN A 351 5.75 8.80 31.74
N ILE A 352 5.20 8.68 30.53
CA ILE A 352 4.76 9.80 29.70
C ILE A 352 3.35 9.48 29.22
N ILE A 353 2.43 10.44 29.38
CA ILE A 353 1.06 10.30 28.88
C ILE A 353 0.69 11.50 28.00
N ASN A 354 -0.10 11.24 26.95
CA ASN A 354 -0.68 12.30 26.15
C ASN A 354 -1.99 12.78 26.81
N LEU A 355 -2.08 14.08 27.10
CA LEU A 355 -3.27 14.71 27.69
C LEU A 355 -4.28 15.16 26.64
N GLY A 356 -3.87 15.29 25.37
CA GLY A 356 -4.69 15.86 24.30
C GLY A 356 -5.24 14.85 23.29
N LYS A 357 -4.43 13.87 22.87
CA LYS A 357 -4.79 12.82 21.90
C LYS A 357 -4.89 11.46 22.63
N ARG A 358 -5.69 10.52 22.11
CA ARG A 358 -5.89 9.18 22.70
C ARG A 358 -4.81 8.17 22.28
N ASP A 359 -3.81 8.62 21.53
CA ASP A 359 -2.78 7.74 21.01
C ASP A 359 -1.86 7.29 22.15
N PRO A 360 -1.58 5.97 22.26
CA PRO A 360 -0.62 5.48 23.24
C PRO A 360 0.76 6.07 22.95
N VAL A 361 1.47 6.46 24.01
CA VAL A 361 2.82 6.98 23.93
C VAL A 361 3.74 5.90 24.47
N ASP A 362 4.71 5.46 23.66
CA ASP A 362 5.75 4.54 24.09
C ASP A 362 6.91 5.35 24.68
N PRO A 363 7.15 5.31 26.00
CA PRO A 363 8.16 6.18 26.62
C PRO A 363 9.61 5.78 26.29
N GLU A 364 9.80 4.63 25.63
CA GLU A 364 11.10 4.13 25.14
C GLU A 364 11.64 4.97 23.99
N ASP A 365 10.75 5.57 23.20
CA ASP A 365 11.14 6.42 22.08
C ASP A 365 11.49 7.85 22.51
N TRP A 366 11.14 8.23 23.75
CA TRP A 366 11.31 9.60 24.27
C TRP A 366 12.52 9.75 25.19
N SER A 367 13.08 8.66 25.72
CA SER A 367 14.22 8.76 26.64
C SER A 367 15.07 7.50 26.65
N PRO A 368 16.41 7.67 26.66
CA PRO A 368 17.34 6.54 26.72
C PRO A 368 17.34 5.83 28.08
N GLU A 369 16.97 6.53 29.16
CA GLU A 369 17.02 6.02 30.53
C GLU A 369 15.64 6.07 31.18
N ARG A 370 14.89 4.98 31.07
CA ARG A 370 13.52 4.90 31.61
C ARG A 370 13.43 4.54 33.09
N THR A 371 14.45 3.87 33.60
CA THR A 371 14.45 3.33 34.96
C THR A 371 15.82 3.47 35.58
N GLN A 372 15.87 4.01 36.79
CA GLN A 372 17.10 4.11 37.58
C GLN A 372 16.87 3.42 38.93
N VAL A 373 17.84 2.60 39.34
CA VAL A 373 17.84 1.93 40.63
C VAL A 373 18.48 2.87 41.65
N VAL A 374 17.82 3.07 42.78
CA VAL A 374 18.27 3.93 43.88
C VAL A 374 18.61 3.05 45.07
N GLU A 375 19.80 3.25 45.62
CA GLU A 375 20.28 2.55 46.80
C GLU A 375 19.43 2.91 48.05
N PRO A 376 19.44 2.08 49.11
CA PRO A 376 18.77 2.36 50.38
C PRO A 376 19.09 3.77 50.91
N ILE A 377 18.03 4.54 51.21
CA ILE A 377 18.14 5.92 51.70
C ILE A 377 17.85 5.93 53.21
N ALA A 378 18.74 6.52 54.01
CA ALA A 378 18.54 6.65 55.45
C ALA A 378 17.39 7.65 55.78
N PRO A 379 16.77 7.57 56.98
CA PRO A 379 15.74 8.51 57.41
C PRO A 379 16.15 9.98 57.26
N GLY A 380 15.36 10.74 56.51
CA GLY A 380 15.59 12.16 56.26
C GLY A 380 16.63 12.48 55.19
N GLU A 381 17.27 11.48 54.58
CA GLU A 381 18.17 11.66 53.44
C GLU A 381 17.41 11.64 52.10
N SER A 382 18.08 12.13 51.06
CA SER A 382 17.54 12.24 49.70
C SER A 382 18.53 11.70 48.66
N ALA A 383 18.00 11.15 47.58
CA ALA A 383 18.76 10.74 46.40
C ALA A 383 18.26 11.50 45.16
N GLU A 384 19.19 11.96 44.32
CA GLU A 384 18.89 12.68 43.08
C GLU A 384 19.06 11.78 41.85
N GLN A 385 18.21 11.95 40.86
CA GLN A 385 18.23 11.26 39.57
C GLN A 385 18.06 12.29 38.45
N SER A 386 18.93 12.24 37.44
CA SER A 386 18.85 13.10 36.26
C SER A 386 18.22 12.34 35.10
N TRP A 387 17.34 13.02 34.36
CA TRP A 387 16.57 12.45 33.26
C TRP A 387 16.68 13.35 32.03
N THR A 388 16.70 12.72 30.85
CA THR A 388 16.65 13.41 29.56
C THR A 388 15.42 12.93 28.78
N VAL A 389 14.63 13.85 28.25
CA VAL A 389 13.45 13.58 27.42
C VAL A 389 13.56 14.31 26.09
N GLU A 390 13.50 13.57 24.99
CA GLU A 390 13.46 14.10 23.63
C GLU A 390 12.01 14.26 23.17
N ALA A 391 11.66 15.47 22.72
CA ALA A 391 10.30 15.77 22.28
C ALA A 391 10.03 15.24 20.87
N ILE A 392 9.66 13.97 20.73
CA ILE A 392 9.45 13.36 19.42
C ILE A 392 8.09 13.68 18.78
N ALA A 393 7.07 14.08 19.57
CA ALA A 393 5.73 14.34 19.05
C ALA A 393 5.08 15.64 19.53
N ASP A 394 4.26 16.27 18.68
CA ASP A 394 3.51 17.47 19.01
C ASP A 394 2.31 17.15 19.93
N GLY A 395 2.04 18.05 20.87
CA GLY A 395 0.89 17.91 21.77
C GLY A 395 1.16 18.37 23.19
N ASN A 396 0.22 18.05 24.07
CA ASN A 396 0.34 18.28 25.50
C ASN A 396 0.55 16.94 26.19
N PHE A 397 1.71 16.78 26.82
CA PHE A 397 2.10 15.57 27.52
C PHE A 397 2.28 15.85 29.00
N MET A 398 2.13 14.81 29.81
CA MET A 398 2.52 14.83 31.21
C MET A 398 3.58 13.75 31.43
N VAL A 399 4.76 14.19 31.85
CA VAL A 399 5.84 13.31 32.27
C VAL A 399 5.78 13.18 33.78
N TYR A 400 5.75 11.97 34.32
CA TYR A 400 5.72 11.77 35.78
C TYR A 400 6.53 10.55 36.19
N MET A 401 7.14 10.66 37.37
CA MET A 401 7.97 9.59 37.93
C MET A 401 7.15 8.72 38.88
N THR A 402 7.46 7.43 38.88
CA THR A 402 6.91 6.47 39.82
C THR A 402 8.03 5.71 40.51
N ALA A 403 8.13 5.80 41.82
CA ALA A 403 9.04 4.99 42.63
C ALA A 403 8.34 3.71 43.08
N ILE A 404 9.02 2.58 42.89
CA ILE A 404 8.58 1.26 43.31
C ILE A 404 9.64 0.72 44.29
N VAL A 405 9.20 0.43 45.51
CA VAL A 405 10.05 -0.21 46.52
C VAL A 405 10.24 -1.68 46.16
N LYS A 406 11.45 -2.21 46.31
CA LYS A 406 11.69 -3.64 46.12
C LYS A 406 10.95 -4.45 47.19
N PRO A 407 10.08 -5.41 46.82
CA PRO A 407 9.39 -6.25 47.78
C PRO A 407 10.38 -7.13 48.55
N GLY A 408 10.11 -7.40 49.83
CA GLY A 408 10.96 -8.21 50.69
C GLY A 408 10.85 -9.71 50.39
N SER A 409 9.73 -10.16 49.81
CA SER A 409 9.50 -11.53 49.34
C SER A 409 8.72 -11.57 48.02
N PRO A 410 8.78 -12.68 47.25
CA PRO A 410 8.07 -12.81 45.97
C PRO A 410 6.54 -12.73 46.06
N ASP A 411 5.97 -12.94 47.25
CA ASP A 411 4.53 -12.93 47.50
C ASP A 411 4.04 -11.58 48.05
N GLU A 412 4.95 -10.63 48.30
CA GLU A 412 4.63 -9.27 48.77
C GLU A 412 4.44 -8.32 47.59
N THR A 413 3.44 -7.44 47.71
CA THR A 413 3.20 -6.34 46.76
C THR A 413 3.57 -5.02 47.41
N THR A 414 4.06 -4.08 46.60
CA THR A 414 4.42 -2.73 47.03
C THR A 414 3.59 -1.71 46.26
N LEU A 415 3.04 -0.73 46.97
CA LEU A 415 2.31 0.36 46.31
C LEU A 415 3.30 1.33 45.65
N PRO A 416 3.11 1.66 44.36
CA PRO A 416 3.92 2.67 43.71
C PRO A 416 3.64 4.06 44.31
N VAL A 417 4.69 4.85 44.50
CA VAL A 417 4.59 6.26 44.88
C VAL A 417 4.83 7.11 43.64
N THR A 418 3.88 7.98 43.32
CA THR A 418 3.96 8.86 42.13
C THR A 418 4.34 10.28 42.52
N GLY A 419 5.24 10.87 41.75
CA GLY A 419 5.73 12.24 41.95
C GLY A 419 4.86 13.28 41.26
N PRO A 420 5.18 14.57 41.41
CA PRO A 420 4.55 15.62 40.64
C PRO A 420 4.79 15.40 39.13
N GLY A 421 3.78 15.73 38.32
CA GLY A 421 3.87 15.63 36.87
C GLY A 421 4.38 16.91 36.24
N ILE A 422 5.29 16.79 35.28
CA ILE A 422 5.80 17.87 34.44
C ILE A 422 4.82 18.05 33.28
N HIS A 423 4.29 19.25 33.10
CA HIS A 423 3.45 19.57 31.94
C HIS A 423 4.31 20.00 30.75
N LEU A 424 4.32 19.16 29.71
CA LEU A 424 5.13 19.37 28.52
C LEU A 424 4.25 19.77 27.33
N THR A 425 4.41 21.00 26.85
CA THR A 425 3.76 21.47 25.62
C THR A 425 4.75 21.44 24.47
N VAL A 426 4.58 20.50 23.55
CA VAL A 426 5.42 20.37 22.35
C VAL A 426 4.74 21.05 21.18
N THR A 427 5.38 22.10 20.67
CA THR A 427 4.95 22.85 19.48
C THR A 427 5.49 22.21 18.20
N PRO A 428 4.69 22.09 17.13
CA PRO A 428 5.12 21.45 15.91
C PRO A 428 6.18 22.29 15.19
N PHE A 429 7.31 21.68 14.83
CA PHE A 429 8.27 22.26 13.89
C PHE A 429 7.87 21.85 12.46
N GLN A 430 7.35 22.80 11.68
CA GLN A 430 7.01 22.58 10.27
C GLN A 430 8.18 22.96 9.37
N ASP A 431 8.93 21.95 8.93
CA ASP A 431 9.75 22.10 7.73
C ASP A 431 8.80 22.11 6.51
N THR A 432 8.93 23.08 5.62
CA THR A 432 7.98 23.24 4.49
C THR A 432 8.28 22.28 3.33
N ASN A 433 9.43 21.60 3.34
CA ASN A 433 9.80 20.60 2.34
C ASN A 433 10.99 19.71 2.83
N PRO A 434 10.90 19.06 4.00
CA PRO A 434 12.00 18.29 4.56
C PRO A 434 12.43 17.15 3.61
N GLY A 435 11.47 16.53 2.90
CA GLY A 435 11.75 15.43 1.98
C GLY A 435 12.16 15.82 0.56
N GLY A 436 12.06 17.08 0.14
CA GLY A 436 12.33 17.45 -1.27
C GLY A 436 11.25 16.97 -2.25
N VAL A 437 10.01 16.76 -1.80
CA VAL A 437 8.91 16.17 -2.59
C VAL A 437 8.41 17.11 -3.69
N LEU A 438 8.37 18.42 -3.43
CA LEU A 438 7.80 19.41 -4.35
C LEU A 438 8.48 19.42 -5.74
N PRO A 439 9.83 19.44 -5.85
CA PRO A 439 10.51 19.32 -7.14
C PRO A 439 10.11 18.09 -7.95
N VAL A 440 9.98 16.92 -7.30
CA VAL A 440 9.59 15.68 -7.98
C VAL A 440 8.12 15.69 -8.37
N ALA A 441 7.26 16.13 -7.46
CA ALA A 441 5.81 16.18 -7.67
C ALA A 441 5.42 17.12 -8.82
N LEU A 442 6.14 18.23 -9.02
CA LEU A 442 5.91 19.14 -10.15
C LEU A 442 6.71 18.71 -11.40
N GLY A 443 7.95 18.29 -11.21
CA GLY A 443 8.87 17.97 -12.29
C GLY A 443 8.45 16.75 -13.12
N MET A 444 7.97 15.68 -12.48
CA MET A 444 7.62 14.44 -13.17
C MET A 444 6.43 14.59 -14.14
N PRO A 445 5.28 15.18 -13.76
CA PRO A 445 4.19 15.41 -14.71
C PRO A 445 4.58 16.36 -15.85
N ILE A 446 5.30 17.45 -15.54
CA ILE A 446 5.77 18.41 -16.55
C ILE A 446 6.72 17.72 -17.54
N GLY A 447 7.68 16.94 -17.04
CA GLY A 447 8.60 16.17 -17.85
C GLY A 447 7.89 15.20 -18.79
N LEU A 448 6.89 14.45 -18.29
CA LEU A 448 6.09 13.54 -19.11
C LEU A 448 5.24 14.27 -20.15
N ILE A 449 4.68 15.44 -19.83
CA ILE A 449 3.95 16.27 -20.79
C ILE A 449 4.88 16.73 -21.92
N VAL A 450 6.10 17.18 -21.59
CA VAL A 450 7.10 17.61 -22.57
C VAL A 450 7.53 16.44 -23.46
N VAL A 451 7.83 15.28 -22.87
CA VAL A 451 8.17 14.06 -23.62
C VAL A 451 7.03 13.66 -24.56
N ALA A 452 5.78 13.65 -24.06
CA ALA A 452 4.61 13.34 -24.87
C ALA A 452 4.42 14.31 -26.03
N TYR A 453 4.65 15.61 -25.80
CA TYR A 453 4.58 16.65 -26.82
C TYR A 453 5.67 16.46 -27.90
N ILE A 454 6.93 16.24 -27.49
CA ILE A 454 8.06 16.04 -28.41
C ILE A 454 7.83 14.81 -29.28
N LEU A 455 7.44 13.69 -28.68
CA LEU A 455 7.13 12.46 -29.42
C LEU A 455 6.00 12.73 -30.43
N ARG A 456 4.89 13.32 -30.00
CA ARG A 456 3.77 13.62 -30.90
C ARG A 456 4.17 14.53 -32.07
N ARG A 457 5.05 15.51 -31.83
CA ARG A 457 5.57 16.42 -32.86
C ARG A 457 6.49 15.71 -33.84
N TYR A 458 7.43 14.89 -33.35
CA TYR A 458 8.34 14.09 -34.18
C TYR A 458 7.56 13.17 -35.13
N TRP A 459 6.52 12.51 -34.60
CA TRP A 459 5.71 11.59 -35.39
C TRP A 459 4.84 12.27 -36.45
N ARG A 460 4.25 13.43 -36.15
CA ARG A 460 3.53 14.22 -37.16
C ARG A 460 4.44 14.63 -38.32
N ARG A 461 5.70 15.00 -38.03
CA ARG A 461 6.68 15.37 -39.05
C ARG A 461 7.07 14.20 -39.95
N ASN A 462 7.29 13.01 -39.39
CA ASN A 462 7.66 11.83 -40.21
C ASN A 462 6.51 11.36 -41.11
N ARG A 463 5.25 11.44 -40.67
CA ARG A 463 4.09 11.16 -41.55
C ARG A 463 3.93 12.18 -42.66
N ALA A 464 4.13 13.47 -42.38
CA ALA A 464 4.08 14.52 -43.40
C ALA A 464 5.19 14.34 -44.45
N SER A 465 6.39 13.95 -44.02
CA SER A 465 7.54 13.70 -44.91
C SER A 465 7.33 12.45 -45.78
N GLY A 466 6.71 11.39 -45.23
CA GLY A 466 6.37 10.18 -45.98
C GLY A 466 5.25 10.38 -47.02
N LEU A 467 4.28 11.26 -46.74
CA LEU A 467 3.23 11.62 -47.71
C LEU A 467 3.76 12.50 -48.84
N ALA A 468 4.69 13.41 -48.54
CA ALA A 468 5.35 14.23 -49.56
C ALA A 468 6.24 13.41 -50.51
N ALA A 469 6.85 12.33 -50.02
CA ALA A 469 7.65 11.42 -50.84
C ALA A 469 6.80 10.52 -51.76
N VAL A 470 5.54 10.24 -51.40
CA VAL A 470 4.62 9.39 -52.21
C VAL A 470 3.82 10.21 -53.23
N GLN A 471 3.71 11.53 -53.06
CA GLN A 471 3.08 12.43 -54.03
C GLN A 471 4.05 13.07 -55.03
N GLY A 472 5.36 12.80 -54.88
CA GLY A 472 6.43 13.31 -55.74
C GLY A 472 6.93 12.34 -56.81
N ASP A 473 6.40 11.11 -56.83
CA ASP A 473 6.50 10.11 -57.90
C ASP A 473 5.14 9.99 -58.60
#